data_AF-A0A967XYS7-F1
#
_entry.id   AF-A0A967XYS7-F1
#
_cell.length_a   1.000
_cell.length_b   1.000
_cell.length_c   1.000
_cell.angle_alpha   90.00
_cell.angle_beta   90.00
_cell.angle_gamma   90.00
#
_symmetry.space_group_name_H-M   'P 1'
#
loop_
_entity.id
_entity.type
_entity.pdbx_description
1 polymer ?
#
loop_
_entity_poly.entity_id
_entity_poly.type
_entity_poly.pdbx_seq_one_letter_code
_entity_poly.pdbx_strand_id
1 'polypeptide(L)'
;AALMDLADLGGNVNDGCHIASMGGTWMVFTFGFAGMKGNGGLLSFSPNLPSHINNLKFPLTYRGSLIEIEIDRKNITYKLLNGKETELLHNSKKIKLTPGKKEISKTLKSIKKH
;
A
#
# COMPACT_ATOMS: atom_id res chain seq x y z
N ALA A 1 14.71 15.33 5.44
CA ALA A 1 15.00 14.99 4.03
C ALA A 1 13.74 14.63 3.24
N ALA A 2 12.81 13.78 3.71
CA ALA A 2 11.60 13.41 2.95
C ALA A 2 10.53 14.52 2.74
N LEU A 3 10.70 15.70 3.37
CA LEU A 3 9.83 16.86 3.20
C LEU A 3 10.34 17.86 2.14
N MET A 4 11.64 17.82 1.81
CA MET A 4 12.22 18.73 0.82
C MET A 4 11.80 18.37 -0.60
N ASP A 5 11.64 17.07 -0.90
CA ASP A 5 11.21 16.60 -2.24
C ASP A 5 9.75 16.95 -2.57
N LEU A 6 8.88 17.07 -1.55
CA LEU A 6 7.48 17.43 -1.76
C LEU A 6 7.29 18.92 -2.12
N ALA A 7 8.32 19.76 -1.89
CA ALA A 7 8.24 21.21 -2.02
C ALA A 7 8.86 21.77 -3.31
N ASP A 8 9.67 21.00 -4.05
CA ASP A 8 10.42 21.51 -5.20
C ASP A 8 9.62 21.42 -6.50
N LEU A 9 8.71 22.39 -6.66
CA LEU A 9 8.13 22.78 -7.94
C LEU A 9 9.18 23.56 -8.75
N GLY A 10 9.77 22.92 -9.77
CA GLY A 10 10.43 23.57 -10.91
C GLY A 10 11.94 23.83 -10.74
N GLY A 11 12.82 23.41 -11.64
CA GLY A 11 12.63 22.80 -12.94
C GLY A 11 13.98 22.37 -13.55
N ASN A 12 13.85 21.48 -14.54
CA ASN A 12 14.82 21.14 -15.58
C ASN A 12 16.26 20.77 -15.17
N VAL A 13 16.38 19.66 -14.43
CA VAL A 13 17.46 18.66 -14.61
C VAL A 13 16.89 17.24 -14.40
N ASN A 14 15.65 17.03 -14.88
CA ASN A 14 14.54 16.54 -14.06
C ASN A 14 14.20 15.04 -14.15
N ASP A 15 14.36 14.36 -15.30
CA ASP A 15 13.71 13.04 -15.51
C ASP A 15 14.28 11.88 -14.67
N GLY A 16 15.60 11.78 -14.52
CA GLY A 16 16.22 10.67 -13.76
C GLY A 16 15.96 10.76 -12.24
N CYS A 17 16.03 11.98 -11.70
CA CYS A 17 15.69 12.25 -10.31
C CYS A 17 14.19 12.04 -10.06
N HIS A 18 13.33 12.47 -11.00
CA HIS A 18 11.88 12.25 -10.90
C HIS A 18 11.50 10.78 -10.91
N ILE A 19 12.05 9.96 -11.81
CA ILE A 19 11.73 8.53 -11.82
C ILE A 19 12.19 7.87 -10.51
N ALA A 20 13.36 8.26 -9.99
CA ALA A 20 13.86 7.78 -8.70
C ALA A 20 13.02 8.28 -7.51
N SER A 21 12.59 9.54 -7.51
CA SER A 21 11.74 10.15 -6.48
C SER A 21 10.30 9.62 -6.51
N MET A 22 9.74 9.41 -7.69
CA MET A 22 8.45 8.74 -7.90
C MET A 22 8.52 7.28 -7.43
N GLY A 23 9.62 6.59 -7.75
CA GLY A 23 9.92 5.25 -7.23
C GLY A 23 10.03 5.24 -5.71
N GLY A 24 10.76 6.20 -5.13
CA GLY A 24 10.89 6.39 -3.69
C GLY A 24 9.54 6.64 -3.00
N THR A 25 8.73 7.53 -3.58
CA THR A 25 7.38 7.86 -3.10
C THR A 25 6.47 6.64 -3.14
N TRP A 26 6.45 5.88 -4.24
CA TRP A 26 5.72 4.62 -4.34
C TRP A 26 6.18 3.61 -3.28
N MET A 27 7.49 3.47 -3.07
CA MET A 27 8.04 2.57 -2.06
C MET A 27 7.62 2.97 -0.64
N VAL A 28 7.64 4.27 -0.32
CA VAL A 28 7.18 4.79 0.98
C VAL A 28 5.70 4.47 1.21
N PHE A 29 4.84 4.68 0.20
CA PHE A 29 3.41 4.36 0.34
C PHE A 29 3.15 2.85 0.48
N THR A 30 3.80 2.02 -0.34
CA THR A 30 3.53 0.59 -0.39
C THR A 30 4.28 -0.20 0.68
N PHE A 31 5.61 -0.16 0.68
CA PHE A 31 6.43 -0.89 1.66
C PHE A 31 6.40 -0.23 3.04
N GLY A 32 6.30 1.10 3.11
CA GLY A 32 6.22 1.85 4.37
C GLY A 32 4.81 1.84 4.97
N PHE A 33 3.90 2.65 4.41
CA PHE A 33 2.61 2.92 5.05
C PHE A 33 1.59 1.78 4.90
N ALA A 34 1.52 1.12 3.74
CA ALA A 34 0.69 -0.08 3.59
C ALA A 34 1.32 -1.32 4.24
N GLY A 35 2.60 -1.25 4.60
CA GLY A 35 3.36 -2.35 5.20
C GLY A 35 3.41 -3.58 4.29
N MET A 36 3.48 -3.34 2.97
CA MET A 36 3.54 -4.40 1.96
C MET A 36 4.87 -5.15 2.06
N LYS A 37 4.83 -6.48 2.09
CA LYS A 37 6.04 -7.33 2.09
C LYS A 37 5.76 -8.71 1.51
N GLY A 38 6.79 -9.39 1.03
CA GLY A 38 6.73 -10.83 0.78
C GLY A 38 6.86 -11.61 2.09
N ASN A 39 6.02 -12.62 2.30
CA ASN A 39 6.13 -13.56 3.41
C ASN A 39 5.80 -14.98 2.93
N GLY A 40 6.79 -15.87 2.89
CA GLY A 40 6.59 -17.27 2.49
C GLY A 40 5.99 -17.42 1.08
N GLY A 41 6.34 -16.53 0.15
CA GLY A 41 5.80 -16.53 -1.22
C GLY A 41 4.42 -15.87 -1.38
N LEU A 42 3.79 -15.45 -0.29
CA LEU A 42 2.54 -14.67 -0.29
C LEU A 42 2.82 -13.18 -0.09
N LEU A 43 1.97 -12.34 -0.69
CA LEU A 43 1.96 -10.91 -0.43
C LEU A 43 1.31 -10.65 0.93
N SER A 44 1.93 -9.81 1.76
CA SER A 44 1.47 -9.50 3.11
C SER A 44 1.35 -8.00 3.32
N PHE A 45 0.35 -7.57 4.09
CA PHE A 45 0.09 -6.18 4.44
C PHE A 45 -0.04 -6.00 5.96
N SER A 46 0.66 -5.01 6.48
CA SER A 46 0.59 -4.56 7.89
C SER A 46 0.48 -3.04 7.92
N PRO A 47 -0.71 -2.48 7.64
CA PRO A 47 -0.89 -1.06 7.40
C PRO A 47 -0.64 -0.22 8.66
N ASN A 48 0.14 0.86 8.51
CA ASN A 48 0.43 1.84 9.54
C ASN A 48 0.47 3.24 8.91
N LEU A 49 -0.70 3.89 8.84
CA LEU A 49 -0.80 5.25 8.31
C LEU A 49 -0.34 6.30 9.34
N PRO A 50 0.57 7.22 8.96
CA PRO A 50 0.91 8.35 9.82
C PRO A 50 -0.31 9.25 10.04
N SER A 51 -0.34 10.01 11.14
CA SER A 51 -1.52 10.79 11.58
C SER A 51 -2.04 11.81 10.57
N HIS A 52 -1.16 12.32 9.68
CA HIS A 52 -1.50 13.30 8.66
C HIS A 52 -2.09 12.69 7.38
N ILE A 53 -2.12 11.36 7.24
CA ILE A 53 -2.72 10.67 6.09
C ILE A 53 -4.04 10.01 6.52
N ASN A 54 -5.13 10.45 5.89
CA ASN A 54 -6.49 9.97 6.16
C ASN A 54 -6.86 8.74 5.34
N ASN A 55 -6.44 8.71 4.08
CA ASN A 55 -6.72 7.63 3.14
C ASN A 55 -5.51 7.43 2.22
N LEU A 56 -5.21 6.18 1.88
CA LEU A 56 -4.24 5.78 0.86
C LEU A 56 -4.90 4.73 -0.03
N LYS A 57 -4.96 5.00 -1.34
CA LYS A 57 -5.56 4.10 -2.31
C LYS A 57 -4.63 3.88 -3.50
N PHE A 58 -4.39 2.63 -3.87
CA PHE A 58 -3.54 2.29 -5.01
C PHE A 58 -3.89 0.92 -5.63
N PRO A 59 -3.67 0.75 -6.95
CA PRO A 59 -3.75 -0.54 -7.61
C PRO A 59 -2.45 -1.34 -7.45
N LEU A 60 -2.54 -2.66 -7.45
CA LEU A 60 -1.41 -3.57 -7.44
C LEU A 60 -1.71 -4.82 -8.26
N THR A 61 -0.82 -5.16 -9.18
CA THR A 61 -0.88 -6.43 -9.91
C THR A 61 -0.08 -7.49 -9.16
N TYR A 62 -0.74 -8.55 -8.71
CA TYR A 62 -0.11 -9.68 -8.03
C TYR A 62 -0.54 -10.98 -8.70
N ARG A 63 0.44 -11.74 -9.24
CA ARG A 63 0.22 -13.01 -9.96
C ARG A 63 -0.84 -12.93 -11.07
N GLY A 64 -0.82 -11.83 -11.84
CA GLY A 64 -1.77 -11.58 -12.93
C GLY A 64 -3.15 -11.08 -12.48
N SER A 65 -3.36 -10.89 -11.17
CA SER A 65 -4.60 -10.35 -10.61
C SER A 65 -4.40 -8.88 -10.21
N LEU A 66 -5.27 -8.00 -10.71
CA LEU A 66 -5.27 -6.58 -10.37
C LEU A 66 -6.12 -6.35 -9.11
N ILE A 67 -5.47 -5.89 -8.05
CA ILE A 67 -6.08 -5.66 -6.74
C ILE A 67 -6.06 -4.16 -6.47
N GLU A 68 -7.19 -3.59 -6.09
CA GLU A 68 -7.27 -2.25 -5.51
C GLU A 68 -7.15 -2.37 -3.98
N ILE A 69 -6.18 -1.66 -3.43
CA ILE A 69 -5.96 -1.55 -1.99
C ILE A 69 -6.38 -0.15 -1.57
N GLU A 70 -7.25 -0.06 -0.58
CA GLU A 70 -7.68 1.19 0.04
C GLU A 70 -7.52 1.10 1.55
N ILE A 71 -6.80 2.05 2.14
CA ILE A 71 -6.45 2.08 3.55
C ILE A 71 -6.97 3.38 4.13
N ASP A 72 -7.80 3.29 5.16
CA ASP A 72 -8.22 4.41 5.98
C ASP A 72 -7.68 4.26 7.43
N ARG A 73 -8.05 5.19 8.31
CA ARG A 73 -7.60 5.19 9.71
C ARG A 73 -8.04 3.97 10.54
N LYS A 74 -9.05 3.23 10.10
CA LYS A 74 -9.71 2.13 10.80
C LYS A 74 -9.58 0.80 10.06
N ASN A 75 -9.61 0.82 8.73
CA ASN A 75 -9.72 -0.36 7.90
C ASN A 75 -8.78 -0.32 6.70
N ILE A 76 -8.47 -1.51 6.19
CA ILE A 76 -7.93 -1.75 4.86
C ILE A 76 -8.95 -2.58 4.09
N THR A 77 -9.19 -2.21 2.85
CA THR A 77 -10.07 -2.89 1.91
C THR A 77 -9.24 -3.40 0.74
N TYR A 78 -9.44 -4.66 0.40
CA TYR A 78 -8.89 -5.29 -0.79
C TYR A 78 -10.03 -5.61 -1.74
N LYS A 79 -9.89 -5.18 -2.99
CA LYS A 79 -10.87 -5.47 -4.04
C LYS A 79 -10.15 -6.07 -5.25
N LEU A 80 -10.51 -7.30 -5.61
CA LEU A 80 -10.03 -7.90 -6.85
C LEU A 80 -10.80 -7.28 -8.03
N LEU A 81 -10.11 -6.43 -8.81
CA LEU A 81 -10.68 -5.74 -9.97
C LEU A 81 -10.67 -6.63 -11.21
N ASN A 82 -9.59 -7.39 -11.41
CA ASN A 82 -9.43 -8.28 -12.56
C ASN A 82 -8.51 -9.47 -12.21
N GLY A 83 -8.66 -10.58 -12.94
CA GLY A 83 -7.84 -11.78 -12.78
C GLY A 83 -8.49 -12.88 -11.94
N LYS A 84 -7.69 -13.89 -11.60
CA LYS A 84 -8.16 -15.07 -10.86
C LYS A 84 -8.16 -14.81 -9.35
N GLU A 85 -8.90 -15.65 -8.63
CA GLU A 85 -8.85 -15.69 -7.18
C GLU A 85 -7.40 -15.78 -6.70
N THR A 86 -7.09 -15.02 -5.65
CA THR A 86 -5.74 -14.94 -5.10
C THR A 86 -5.78 -14.84 -3.59
N GLU A 87 -4.66 -15.15 -2.96
CA GLU A 87 -4.53 -15.13 -1.52
C GLU A 87 -3.42 -14.15 -1.11
N LEU A 88 -3.69 -13.43 -0.03
CA LEU A 88 -2.73 -12.53 0.61
C LEU A 88 -2.80 -12.70 2.13
N LEU A 89 -1.85 -12.09 2.82
CA LEU A 89 -1.83 -12.02 4.28
C LEU A 89 -2.16 -10.59 4.71
N HIS A 90 -3.03 -10.45 5.70
CA HIS A 90 -3.23 -9.21 6.43
C HIS A 90 -2.88 -9.47 7.89
N ASN A 91 -1.82 -8.83 8.39
CA ASN A 91 -1.31 -9.06 9.75
C ASN A 91 -1.15 -10.57 10.06
N SER A 92 -0.51 -11.29 9.15
CA SER A 92 -0.31 -12.75 9.19
C SER A 92 -1.56 -13.63 9.05
N LYS A 93 -2.77 -13.05 8.95
CA LYS A 93 -4.00 -13.79 8.66
C LYS A 93 -4.22 -13.90 7.16
N LYS A 94 -4.49 -15.11 6.68
CA LYS A 94 -4.80 -15.36 5.26
C LYS A 94 -6.15 -14.76 4.87
N ILE A 95 -6.17 -14.06 3.75
CA ILE A 95 -7.37 -13.52 3.11
C ILE A 95 -7.41 -14.04 1.68
N LYS A 96 -8.55 -14.60 1.30
CA LYS A 96 -8.83 -15.01 -0.07
C LYS A 96 -9.63 -13.91 -0.76
N LEU A 97 -9.14 -13.42 -1.90
CA LEU A 97 -9.83 -12.46 -2.73
C LEU A 97 -10.56 -13.19 -3.85
N THR A 98 -11.83 -12.84 -4.03
CA THR A 98 -12.72 -13.38 -5.06
C THR A 98 -13.24 -12.23 -5.93
N PRO A 99 -13.43 -12.44 -7.25
CA PRO A 99 -13.94 -11.40 -8.12
C PRO A 99 -15.30 -10.89 -7.63
N GLY A 100 -15.51 -9.56 -7.67
CA GLY A 100 -16.77 -8.94 -7.26
C GLY A 100 -16.96 -8.79 -5.74
N LYS A 101 -16.11 -9.37 -4.90
CA LYS A 101 -16.17 -9.21 -3.44
C LYS A 101 -15.07 -8.27 -2.93
N LYS A 102 -15.43 -7.45 -1.94
CA LYS A 102 -14.48 -6.65 -1.15
C LYS A 102 -14.17 -7.38 0.15
N GLU A 103 -12.89 -7.49 0.49
CA GLU A 103 -12.44 -8.00 1.79
C GLU A 103 -11.97 -6.83 2.64
N ILE A 104 -12.57 -6.66 3.82
CA ILE A 104 -12.30 -5.55 4.74
C ILE A 104 -11.63 -6.12 5.99
N SER A 105 -10.53 -5.51 6.42
CA SER A 105 -9.82 -5.88 7.64
C SER A 105 -9.43 -4.65 8.45
N LYS A 106 -9.32 -4.79 9.77
CA LYS A 106 -8.98 -3.65 10.65
C LYS A 106 -7.49 -3.31 10.54
N THR A 107 -7.17 -2.03 10.48
CA THR A 107 -5.80 -1.58 10.73
C THR A 107 -5.52 -1.76 12.23
N LEU A 108 -4.37 -2.36 12.56
CA LEU A 108 -3.97 -2.44 13.96
C LEU A 108 -3.61 -1.02 14.40
N LYS A 109 -4.16 -0.56 15.54
CA LYS A 109 -3.74 0.70 16.13
C LYS A 109 -2.26 0.58 16.47
N SER A 110 -1.44 1.51 15.97
CA SER A 110 -0.10 1.71 16.49
C SER A 110 -0.20 1.88 18.00
N ILE A 111 0.30 0.91 18.76
CA ILE A 111 0.47 1.04 20.20
C ILE A 111 1.42 2.22 20.35
N LYS A 112 0.93 3.34 20.90
CA LYS A 112 1.78 4.49 21.25
C LYS A 112 2.89 3.96 22.15
N LYS A 113 4.12 3.84 21.64
CA LYS A 113 5.30 3.81 22.50
C LYS A 113 5.40 5.22 23.10
N HIS A 114 5.18 5.31 24.41
CA HIS A 114 5.66 6.43 25.22
C HIS A 114 7.18 6.42 25.26
#